data_AF-A0A6M1L2Z2-F1
#
_entry.id   AF-A0A6M1L2Z2-F1
#
_cell.length_a   1.000
_cell.length_b   1.000
_cell.length_c   1.000
_cell.angle_alpha   90.00
_cell.angle_beta   90.00
_cell.angle_gamma   90.00
#
_symmetry.space_group_name_H-M   'P 1'
#
loop_
_entity.id
_entity.type
_entity.pdbx_description
1 polymer ?
#
loop_
_entity_poly.entity_id
_entity_poly.type
_entity_poly.pdbx_seq_one_letter_code
_entity_poly.pdbx_strand_id
1 'polypeptide(L)' 'MGKGIYVQELPGIGKRYDVDLGSNTQRISVVVRRDGTRDLYVFAAGKDDPVAVIEMSEEQARKVGALLAGTYFSE' A
#
# COMPACT_ATOMS: atom_id res chain seq x y z
N MET A 1 -16.77 1.92 -2.45
CA MET A 1 -15.47 1.26 -2.19
C MET A 1 -15.13 0.46 -3.45
N GLY A 2 -13.98 0.75 -4.07
CA GLY A 2 -13.59 0.11 -5.33
C GLY A 2 -13.51 -1.40 -5.16
N LYS A 3 -14.03 -2.15 -6.14
CA LYS A 3 -13.82 -3.60 -6.19
C LYS A 3 -12.31 -3.87 -6.03
N GLY A 4 -11.92 -4.76 -5.10
CA GLY A 4 -10.52 -5.14 -4.91
C GLY A 4 -9.70 -4.35 -3.89
N ILE A 5 -10.32 -3.59 -2.98
CA ILE A 5 -9.61 -3.06 -1.79
C ILE A 5 -10.35 -3.50 -0.53
N TYR A 6 -9.66 -4.23 0.34
CA TYR A 6 -10.12 -4.57 1.69
C TYR A 6 -9.51 -3.60 2.71
N VAL A 7 -10.31 -3.13 3.67
CA VAL A 7 -9.88 -2.11 4.65
C VAL A 7 -9.99 -2.69 6.06
N GLN A 8 -8.93 -2.53 6.84
CA GLN A 8 -8.87 -2.92 8.24
C GLN A 8 -8.42 -1.75 9.11
N GLU A 9 -9.20 -1.40 10.13
CA GLU A 9 -8.78 -0.47 11.17
C GLU A 9 -7.71 -1.13 12.05
N LEU A 10 -6.63 -0.40 12.35
CA LEU A 10 -5.57 -0.82 13.25
C LEU A 10 -5.56 0.12 14.48
N PRO A 11 -6.19 -0.28 15.60
CA PRO A 11 -6.25 0.53 16.81
C PRO A 11 -4.87 1.01 17.25
N GLY A 12 -4.73 2.31 17.46
CA GLY A 12 -3.45 2.93 17.84
C GLY A 12 -2.48 3.21 16.68
N ILE A 13 -2.65 2.58 15.52
CA ILE A 13 -1.68 2.64 14.41
C ILE A 13 -2.25 3.46 13.24
N GLY A 14 -3.45 3.14 12.76
CA GLY A 14 -4.00 3.74 11.54
C GLY A 14 -4.95 2.81 10.79
N LYS A 15 -4.88 2.77 9.46
CA LYS A 15 -5.71 1.89 8.61
C LYS A 15 -4.85 1.11 7.64
N ARG A 16 -5.11 -0.19 7.51
CA ARG A 16 -4.54 -1.04 6.47
C ARG A 16 -5.50 -1.16 5.29
N TYR A 17 -4.94 -1.11 4.10
CA TYR A 17 -5.60 -1.28 2.82
C TYR A 17 -4.93 -2.44 2.11
N ASP A 18 -5.61 -3.58 2.01
CA ASP A 18 -5.14 -4.74 1.27
C ASP A 18 -5.67 -4.63 -0.16
N VAL A 19 -4.75 -4.59 -1.13
CA VAL A 19 -5.07 -4.37 -2.54
C VAL A 19 -5.08 -5.72 -3.28
N ASP A 20 -6.21 -6.03 -3.89
CA ASP A 20 -6.36 -7.15 -4.82
C ASP A 20 -5.74 -6.76 -6.16
N LEU A 21 -4.62 -7.39 -6.50
CA LEU A 21 -3.89 -7.18 -7.75
C LEU A 21 -4.36 -8.13 -8.87
N GLY A 22 -5.43 -8.90 -8.66
CA GLY A 22 -5.98 -9.82 -9.66
C GLY A 22 -5.09 -11.03 -9.97
N SER A 23 -3.97 -11.20 -9.28
CA SER A 23 -3.06 -12.34 -9.42
C SER A 23 -2.83 -13.01 -8.06
N ASN A 24 -2.80 -14.33 -8.05
CA ASN A 24 -2.61 -15.11 -6.82
C ASN A 24 -1.13 -15.19 -6.38
N THR A 25 -0.24 -14.37 -6.95
CA THR A 25 1.21 -14.53 -6.80
C THR A 25 1.86 -13.44 -5.95
N GLN A 26 1.36 -12.20 -5.95
CA GLN A 26 1.90 -11.15 -5.09
C GLN A 26 0.75 -10.32 -4.55
N ARG A 27 0.83 -9.97 -3.26
CA ARG A 27 -0.12 -9.07 -2.63
C ARG A 27 0.60 -7.87 -2.05
N ILE A 28 -0.12 -6.76 -2.04
CA ILE A 28 0.34 -5.49 -1.48
C ILE A 28 -0.65 -5.05 -0.41
N SER A 29 -0.12 -4.60 0.72
CA SER A 29 -0.89 -3.91 1.73
C SER A 29 -0.28 -2.53 1.99
N VAL A 30 -1.11 -1.52 2.12
CA VAL A 30 -0.69 -0.18 2.52
C VAL A 30 -1.24 0.13 3.90
N VAL A 31 -0.38 0.50 4.86
CA VAL A 31 -0.82 1.05 6.15
C VAL A 31 -0.64 2.55 6.12
N VAL A 32 -1.75 3.30 6.24
CA VAL A 32 -1.72 4.74 6.49
C VAL A 32 -1.73 4.94 8.00
N ARG A 33 -0.62 5.39 8.56
CA ARG A 33 -0.50 5.65 10.00
C ARG A 33 -1.13 6.98 10.39
N ARG A 34 -1.42 7.12 11.68
CA ARG A 34 -1.99 8.34 12.27
C ARG A 34 -1.07 9.57 12.17
N ASP A 35 0.24 9.36 12.12
CA ASP A 35 1.24 10.41 11.95
C ASP A 35 1.42 10.86 10.48
N GLY A 36 0.67 10.25 9.55
CA GLY A 36 0.77 10.53 8.13
C GLY A 36 1.89 9.76 7.44
N THR A 37 2.64 8.88 8.09
CA THR A 37 3.51 7.95 7.36
C THR A 37 2.69 6.87 6.67
N ARG A 38 3.24 6.31 5.59
CA ARG A 38 2.66 5.17 4.87
C ARG A 38 3.67 4.04 4.84
N ASP A 39 3.25 2.85 5.21
CA ASP A 39 4.00 1.63 4.92
C ASP A 39 3.43 0.92 3.71
N LEU A 40 4.32 0.45 2.85
CA LEU A 40 4.03 -0.51 1.80
C LEU A 40 4.59 -1.88 2.18
N TYR A 41 3.70 -2.84 2.42
CA TYR A 41 4.03 -4.23 2.68
C TYR A 41 3.92 -5.02 1.37
N VAL A 42 4.96 -5.77 1.03
CA VAL A 42 5.02 -6.64 -0.15
C VAL A 42 5.12 -8.08 0.31
N PHE A 43 4.25 -8.94 -0.20
CA PHE A 43 4.25 -10.36 0.12
C PHE A 43 4.47 -11.18 -1.15
N ALA A 44 5.35 -12.17 -1.07
CA ALA A 44 5.58 -13.12 -2.15
C ALA A 44 4.48 -14.20 -2.19
N ALA A 45 4.42 -14.95 -3.28
CA ALA A 45 3.42 -15.99 -3.51
C ALA A 45 3.42 -17.00 -2.37
N GLY A 46 2.24 -17.25 -1.79
CA GLY A 46 2.07 -18.21 -0.69
C GLY A 46 2.79 -17.83 0.61
N LYS A 47 3.16 -16.55 0.80
CA LYS A 47 3.75 -16.06 2.06
C LYS A 47 2.74 -15.26 2.88
N ASP A 48 2.62 -15.63 4.14
CA ASP A 48 1.80 -14.93 5.13
C ASP A 48 2.52 -13.68 5.67
N ASP A 49 3.86 -13.74 5.75
CA ASP A 49 4.70 -12.63 6.17
C ASP A 49 5.20 -11.81 4.99
N PRO A 50 5.37 -10.48 5.17
CA PRO A 50 5.91 -9.62 4.13
C PRO A 50 7.39 -9.97 3.88
N VAL A 51 7.77 -9.97 2.61
CA VAL A 51 9.18 -10.09 2.18
C VAL A 51 9.88 -8.73 2.13
N ALA A 52 9.11 -7.63 2.13
CA ALA A 52 9.62 -6.27 2.25
C ALA A 52 8.57 -5.35 2.90
N VAL A 53 9.08 -4.35 3.63
CA VAL A 53 8.30 -3.22 4.16
C VAL A 53 9.04 -1.94 3.81
N ILE A 54 8.35 -1.00 3.16
CA ILE A 54 8.89 0.30 2.79
C ILE A 54 8.07 1.36 3.53
N GLU A 55 8.72 2.08 4.46
CA GLU A 55 8.14 3.24 5.11
C GLU A 55 8.37 4.50 4.26
N MET A 56 7.34 5.32 4.14
CA MET A 56 7.37 6.57 3.38
C MET A 56 6.72 7.69 4.17
N SER A 57 7.29 8.89 4.07
CA SER A 57 6.59 10.11 4.44
C SER A 57 5.38 10.34 3.54
N GLU A 58 4.49 11.25 3.93
CA GLU A 58 3.38 11.69 3.08
C GLU A 58 3.84 12.11 1.68
N GLU A 59 4.89 12.92 1.62
CA GLU A 59 5.41 13.47 0.39
C GLU A 59 5.99 12.38 -0.52
N GLN A 60 6.75 11.44 0.05
CA GLN A 60 7.32 10.31 -0.68
C GLN A 60 6.21 9.40 -1.24
N ALA A 61 5.23 9.05 -0.41
CA ALA A 61 4.10 8.21 -0.82
C ALA A 61 3.28 8.88 -1.94
N ARG A 62 3.11 10.21 -1.88
CA ARG A 62 2.41 10.98 -2.91
C ARG A 62 3.18 10.96 -4.24
N LYS A 63 4.51 11.11 -4.22
CA LYS A 63 5.35 11.01 -5.43
C LYS A 63 5.27 9.61 -6.06
N VAL A 64 5.41 8.56 -5.26
CA VAL A 64 5.27 7.17 -5.74
C VAL A 64 3.86 6.92 -6.28
N GLY A 65 2.82 7.36 -5.57
CA GLY A 65 1.44 7.26 -6.03
C GLY A 65 1.17 7.96 -7.35
N ALA A 66 1.77 9.14 -7.57
CA ALA A 66 1.66 9.87 -8.84
C ALA A 66 2.34 9.12 -10.00
N LEU A 67 3.50 8.50 -9.75
CA LEU A 67 4.17 7.63 -10.73
C LEU A 67 3.31 6.41 -11.09
N LEU A 68 2.74 5.73 -10.07
CA LEU A 68 1.87 4.57 -10.27
C LEU A 68 0.57 4.92 -11.01
N ALA A 69 0.01 6.11 -10.73
CA ALA A 69 -1.20 6.61 -11.38
C ALA A 69 -0.94 7.18 -12.80
N GLY A 70 0.33 7.29 -13.22
CA GLY A 70 0.70 7.89 -14.50
C GLY A 70 0.48 9.41 -14.55
N THR A 71 0.27 10.09 -13.42
CA THR A 71 -0.02 11.53 -13.36
C THR A 71 1.24 12.39 -13.21
N TYR A 72 2.39 11.77 -12.98
CA TYR A 72 3.68 12.47 -12.89
C TYR A 72 4.31 12.77 -14.26
N PHE A 73 3.97 12.00 -15.29
CA PHE A 73 4.51 12.19 -16.63
C PHE A 73 3.67 13.25 -17.36
N SER A 74 4.25 14.41 -17.62
CA SER A 74 3.72 15.40 -18.57
C SER A 74 4.46 15.21 -19.89
N GLU A 75 3.78 14.75 -20.93
CA GLU A 75 4.24 14.93 -22.32
C GLU A 75 4.00 16.38 -22.78
#